data_AF-A0A5K0YHC2-F1
#
_entry.id   AF-A0A5K0YHC2-F1
#
_cell.length_a   1.000
_cell.length_b   1.000
_cell.length_c   1.000
_cell.angle_alpha   90.00
_cell.angle_beta   90.00
_cell.angle_gamma   90.00
#
_symmetry.space_group_name_H-M   'P 1'
#
loop_
_entity.id
_entity.type
_entity.pdbx_description
1 polymer ?
#
loop_
_entity_poly.entity_id
_entity_poly.type
_entity_poly.pdbx_seq_one_letter_code
_entity_poly.pdbx_strand_id
1 'polypeptide(L)' 'FPSKKGIVHEMSCSYTPPQNGVAERKNHQLLNVTRALLFQRNLPKHYWGDAVLTSAYLINRMPSR' A
#
# COMPACT_ATOMS: atom_id res chain seq x y z
N PHE A 1 -1.12 -3.26 -23.39
CA PHE A 1 -1.72 -2.34 -22.41
C PHE A 1 -0.71 -1.49 -21.63
N PRO A 2 0.51 -1.97 -21.27
CA PRO A 2 1.59 -1.08 -20.82
C PRO A 2 2.42 -0.48 -21.99
N SER A 3 2.77 -1.29 -23.00
CA SER A 3 3.58 -0.86 -24.16
C SER A 3 2.92 0.25 -25.02
N LYS A 4 1.58 0.27 -25.11
CA LYS A 4 0.82 1.35 -25.79
C LYS A 4 0.96 2.73 -25.11
N LYS A 5 1.41 2.76 -23.85
CA LYS A 5 1.65 3.98 -23.07
C LYS A 5 3.15 4.24 -22.87
N GLY A 6 4.03 3.52 -23.56
CA GLY A 6 5.49 3.63 -23.41
C GLY A 6 6.03 3.05 -22.09
N ILE A 7 5.23 2.27 -21.36
CA ILE A 7 5.66 1.67 -20.09
C ILE A 7 6.34 0.32 -20.38
N VAL A 8 7.61 0.20 -19.96
CA VAL A 8 8.35 -1.07 -19.95
C VAL A 8 7.90 -1.86 -18.73
N HIS A 9 7.39 -3.07 -18.95
CA HIS A 9 6.97 -3.96 -17.87
C HIS A 9 8.06 -5.00 -17.64
N GLU A 10 8.78 -4.86 -16.54
CA GLU A 10 9.74 -5.85 -16.07
C GLU A 10 9.08 -6.75 -15.04
N MET A 11 9.24 -8.06 -15.22
CA MET A 11 8.73 -9.07 -14.29
C MET A 11 9.89 -9.55 -13.42
N SER A 12 9.76 -9.40 -12.11
CA SER A 12 10.64 -10.08 -11.15
C SER A 12 10.29 -11.57 -11.12
N CYS A 13 11.29 -12.44 -10.90
CA CYS A 13 11.01 -13.85 -10.62
C CYS A 13 10.14 -14.00 -9.37
N SER A 14 9.25 -14.98 -9.37
CA SER A 14 8.53 -15.37 -8.14
C SER A 14 9.54 -15.72 -7.06
N TYR A 15 9.29 -15.29 -5.81
CA TYR A 15 10.18 -15.52 -4.66
C TYR A 15 11.57 -14.89 -4.75
N THR A 16 11.69 -13.71 -5.36
CA THR A 16 12.86 -12.82 -5.17
C THR A 16 12.53 -11.63 -4.25
N PRO A 17 12.42 -11.83 -2.92
CA PRO A 17 12.12 -10.79 -1.94
C PRO A 17 12.97 -9.50 -2.06
N PRO A 18 14.27 -9.55 -2.42
CA PRO A 18 15.07 -8.33 -2.53
C PRO A 18 14.58 -7.36 -3.60
N GLN A 19 14.00 -7.87 -4.69
CA GLN A 19 13.54 -7.05 -5.82
C GLN A 19 12.21 -6.34 -5.52
N ASN A 20 11.33 -6.97 -4.72
CA ASN A 20 10.02 -6.42 -4.35
C ASN A 20 9.95 -5.83 -2.93
N GLY A 21 11.05 -5.87 -2.16
CA GLY A 21 11.04 -5.51 -0.74
C GLY A 21 10.55 -4.10 -0.44
N VAL A 22 10.75 -3.14 -1.36
CA VAL A 22 10.23 -1.77 -1.21
C VAL A 22 8.70 -1.73 -1.33
N ALA A 23 8.15 -2.40 -2.34
CA ALA A 23 6.70 -2.49 -2.55
C ALA A 23 6.04 -3.26 -1.40
N GLU A 24 6.63 -4.38 -0.99
CA GLU A 24 6.16 -5.18 0.15
C GLU A 24 6.13 -4.37 1.44
N ARG A 25 7.19 -3.60 1.73
CA ARG A 25 7.26 -2.74 2.92
C ARG A 25 6.17 -1.67 2.91
N LYS A 26 5.94 -1.01 1.76
CA LYS A 26 4.90 0.02 1.62
C LYS A 26 3.51 -0.58 1.77
N ASN A 27 3.25 -1.75 1.19
CA ASN A 27 1.98 -2.47 1.35
C ASN A 27 1.74 -2.86 2.81
N HIS A 28 2.76 -3.36 3.50
CA HIS A 28 2.66 -3.69 4.92
C HIS A 28 2.36 -2.46 5.78
N GLN A 29 3.06 -1.34 5.54
CA GLN A 29 2.81 -0.07 6.22
C GLN A 29 1.35 0.41 6.00
N LEU A 30 0.86 0.38 4.76
CA LEU A 30 -0.50 0.79 4.42
C LEU A 30 -1.55 -0.02 5.19
N LEU A 31 -1.42 -1.34 5.21
CA LEU A 31 -2.35 -2.21 5.91
C LEU A 31 -2.28 -2.04 7.43
N ASN A 32 -1.12 -1.76 7.99
CA ASN A 32 -0.98 -1.51 9.42
C ASN A 32 -1.68 -0.22 9.85
N VAL A 33 -1.50 0.87 9.09
CA VAL A 33 -2.22 2.13 9.36
C VAL A 33 -3.72 1.95 9.20
N THR A 34 -4.16 1.21 8.18
CA THR A 34 -5.59 0.91 7.96
C THR A 34 -6.20 0.19 9.15
N ARG A 35 -5.54 -0.87 9.63
CA ARG A 35 -5.99 -1.63 10.82
C ARG A 35 -5.99 -0.77 12.07
N ALA A 36 -4.97 0.06 12.27
CA ALA A 36 -4.87 0.97 13.40
C ALA A 36 -6.03 1.98 13.41
N LEU A 37 -6.38 2.57 12.26
CA LEU A 37 -7.52 3.50 12.14
C LEU A 37 -8.85 2.83 12.47
N LEU A 38 -9.09 1.64 11.94
CA LEU A 38 -10.32 0.89 12.22
C LEU A 38 -10.41 0.50 13.70
N PHE A 39 -9.30 0.05 14.29
CA PHE A 39 -9.24 -0.32 15.71
C PHE A 39 -9.44 0.91 16.62
N GLN A 40 -8.75 2.02 16.35
CA GLN A 40 -8.80 3.23 17.15
C GLN A 40 -10.22 3.84 17.24
N ARG A 41 -11.01 3.70 16.16
CA ARG A 41 -12.37 4.23 16.08
C ARG A 41 -13.44 3.15 16.25
N ASN A 42 -13.06 1.92 16.58
CA ASN A 42 -13.93 0.74 16.66
C ASN A 42 -14.88 0.63 15.46
N LEU A 43 -14.34 0.88 14.26
CA LEU A 43 -15.13 0.93 13.04
C LEU A 43 -15.40 -0.50 12.53
N PRO A 44 -16.64 -0.78 12.10
CA PRO A 44 -16.96 -2.04 11.44
C PRO A 44 -16.21 -2.17 10.10
N LYS A 45 -16.00 -3.42 9.67
CA LYS A 45 -15.18 -3.77 8.50
C LYS A 45 -15.69 -3.21 7.17
N HIS A 46 -16.95 -2.78 7.07
CA HIS A 46 -17.46 -2.18 5.84
C HIS A 46 -16.80 -0.82 5.51
N TYR A 47 -16.22 -0.14 6.50
CA TYR A 47 -15.42 1.08 6.30
C TYR A 47 -13.99 0.81 5.83
N TRP A 48 -13.64 -0.43 5.49
CA TRP A 48 -12.27 -0.79 5.08
C TRP A 48 -11.79 0.05 3.89
N GLY A 49 -12.63 0.30 2.89
CA GLY A 49 -12.29 1.13 1.74
C GLY A 49 -11.88 2.55 2.12
N ASP A 50 -12.71 3.21 2.94
CA ASP A 50 -12.44 4.57 3.43
C ASP A 50 -11.21 4.63 4.33
N ALA A 51 -11.01 3.61 5.16
CA ALA A 51 -9.84 3.50 6.02
C ALA A 51 -8.54 3.32 5.21
N VAL A 52 -8.57 2.57 4.11
CA VAL A 52 -7.42 2.42 3.21
C VAL A 52 -7.11 3.74 2.51
N LEU A 53 -8.12 4.44 1.99
CA LEU A 53 -7.95 5.75 1.35
C LEU A 53 -7.36 6.78 2.32
N THR A 54 -7.87 6.82 3.54
CA THR A 54 -7.37 7.69 4.60
C THR A 54 -5.93 7.34 4.97
N SER A 55 -5.61 6.05 5.08
CA SER A 55 -4.25 5.59 5.35
C SER A 55 -3.27 5.99 4.26
N ALA A 56 -3.64 5.83 2.99
CA ALA A 56 -2.83 6.22 1.86
C ALA A 56 -2.58 7.74 1.85
N TYR A 57 -3.62 8.53 2.12
CA TYR A 57 -3.52 9.99 2.24
C TYR A 57 -2.53 10.41 3.34
N LEU A 58 -2.60 9.78 4.51
CA LEU A 58 -1.69 10.05 5.62
C LEU A 58 -0.25 9.65 5.27
N ILE A 59 -0.03 8.44 4.75
CA ILE A 59 1.30 7.93 4.40
C ILE A 59 1.98 8.79 3.34
N ASN A 60 1.23 9.28 2.35
CA ASN A 60 1.77 10.11 1.28
C ASN A 60 2.08 11.56 1.72
N ARG A 61 1.57 12.01 2.88
CA ARG A 61 1.76 13.37 3.39
C ARG A 61 2.67 13.46 4.61
N MET A 62 2.93 12.35 5.28
CA MET A 62 3.93 12.31 6.33
C MET A 62 5.32 12.33 5.69
N PRO A 63 6.26 13.15 6.19
CA PRO A 63 7.64 13.11 5.71
C PRO A 63 8.17 11.69 5.92
N SER A 64 8.51 11.01 4.82
CA SER A 64 9.21 9.74 4.91
C SER A 64 10.64 10.02 5.36
N ARG A 65 11.06 9.41 6.47
CA ARG A 65 12.48 9.25 6.77
C ARG A 65 13.20 8.49 5.67
#